data_AF-A0A5F2BZU5-F1
#
_entry.id   AF-A0A5F2BZU5-F1
#
_cell.length_a   1.000
_cell.length_b   1.000
_cell.length_c   1.000
_cell.angle_alpha   90.00
_cell.angle_beta   90.00
_cell.angle_gamma   90.00
#
_symmetry.space_group_name_H-M   'P 1'
#
loop_
_entity.id
_entity.type
_entity.pdbx_description
1 polymer ?
#
loop_
_entity_poly.entity_id
_entity_poly.type
_entity_poly.pdbx_seq_one_letter_code
_entity_poly.pdbx_strand_id
1 'polypeptide(L)'
;MKHILLILTLICAGIIKISASPLFFPTKLKIGHCLSQGNSHKELKEFYTSKLSPEERTKIAENFALQEAKSAYQSLECIRMSGLTKEEQVILLADHSHHRETKELMFSYYENFLLSDEKTIRLSAFEEKNLRNFLEAKKELLARLHQAEFQSLSEKLLPLSTFQNTYMALFFQHWEFYQTAPDFLKEGLFD
;
A
#
# COMPACT_ATOMS: atom_id res chain seq x y z
N MET A 1 0.84 28.02 -19.29
CA MET A 1 0.87 27.96 -17.81
C MET A 1 -0.34 27.27 -17.18
N LYS A 2 -1.60 27.57 -17.58
CA LYS A 2 -2.79 26.92 -17.01
C LYS A 2 -2.86 25.39 -17.21
N HIS A 3 -2.40 24.87 -18.36
CA HIS A 3 -2.45 23.43 -18.63
C HIS A 3 -1.36 22.61 -17.91
N ILE A 4 -0.20 23.21 -17.63
CA ILE A 4 0.88 22.58 -16.86
C ILE A 4 0.44 22.42 -15.39
N LEU A 5 -0.24 23.43 -14.84
CA LEU A 5 -0.79 23.37 -13.49
C LEU A 5 -1.90 22.31 -13.35
N LEU A 6 -2.71 22.12 -14.40
CA LEU A 6 -3.80 21.14 -14.43
C LEU A 6 -3.29 19.69 -14.57
N ILE A 7 -2.18 19.49 -15.28
CA ILE A 7 -1.50 18.18 -15.36
C ILE A 7 -0.77 17.90 -14.04
N LEU A 8 -0.14 18.89 -13.42
CA LEU A 8 0.48 18.72 -12.10
C LEU A 8 -0.55 18.40 -11.01
N THR A 9 -1.74 19.01 -11.02
CA THR A 9 -2.79 18.68 -10.05
C THR A 9 -3.43 17.33 -10.31
N LEU A 10 -3.54 16.85 -11.56
CA LEU A 10 -3.99 15.49 -11.85
C LEU A 10 -2.96 14.43 -11.42
N ILE A 11 -1.68 14.71 -11.64
CA ILE A 11 -0.58 13.85 -11.18
C ILE A 11 -0.55 13.84 -9.64
N CYS A 12 -0.65 14.99 -8.98
CA CYS A 12 -0.73 15.07 -7.52
C CYS A 12 -2.01 14.44 -6.92
N ALA A 13 -3.17 14.53 -7.58
CA ALA A 13 -4.41 13.91 -7.09
C ALA A 13 -4.40 12.37 -7.18
N GLY A 14 -3.62 11.79 -8.10
CA GLY A 14 -3.33 10.35 -8.12
C GLY A 14 -2.27 9.91 -7.10
N ILE A 15 -1.46 10.86 -6.60
CA ILE A 15 -0.28 10.64 -5.75
C ILE A 15 -0.61 10.70 -4.25
N ILE A 16 -1.77 11.18 -3.83
CA ILE A 16 -2.06 11.31 -2.39
C ILE A 16 -2.26 9.95 -1.71
N LYS A 17 -2.60 8.89 -2.44
CA LYS A 17 -2.98 7.62 -1.82
C LYS A 17 -1.80 6.66 -1.69
N ILE A 18 -1.07 6.71 -0.57
CA ILE A 18 -0.22 5.59 -0.12
C ILE A 18 -1.13 4.48 0.42
N SER A 19 -1.95 3.92 -0.47
CA SER A 19 -2.81 2.77 -0.18
C SER A 19 -2.06 1.47 -0.44
N ALA A 20 -2.40 0.44 0.34
CA ALA A 20 -2.10 -0.95 0.03
C ALA A 20 -3.04 -1.45 -1.08
N SER A 21 -3.06 -0.75 -2.23
CA SER A 21 -3.88 -1.11 -3.39
C SER A 21 -3.38 -2.44 -3.98
N PRO A 22 -4.29 -3.35 -4.39
CA PRO A 22 -3.97 -4.67 -4.90
C PRO A 22 -3.49 -4.60 -6.34
N LEU A 23 -2.17 -4.50 -6.54
CA LEU A 23 -1.50 -4.47 -7.84
C LEU A 23 -2.09 -3.46 -8.86
N PHE A 24 -1.73 -2.19 -8.68
CA PHE A 24 -2.01 -1.13 -9.66
C PHE A 24 -0.75 -0.33 -9.96
N PHE A 25 -0.27 -0.39 -11.21
CA PHE A 25 0.85 0.41 -11.66
C PHE A 25 0.68 0.84 -13.13
N PRO A 26 1.19 2.02 -13.50
CA PRO A 26 1.09 2.49 -14.88
C PRO A 26 1.92 1.59 -15.80
N THR A 27 1.30 1.11 -16.88
CA THR A 27 1.99 0.37 -17.94
C THR A 27 1.42 0.72 -19.30
N LYS A 28 2.25 0.66 -20.34
CA LYS A 28 1.82 0.84 -21.75
C LYS A 28 1.34 -0.46 -22.38
N LEU A 29 1.51 -1.58 -21.68
CA LEU A 29 1.07 -2.89 -22.14
C LEU A 29 -0.46 -2.99 -22.14
N LYS A 30 -1.01 -3.83 -23.02
CA LYS A 30 -2.47 -4.05 -23.14
C LYS A 30 -3.04 -4.95 -22.04
N ILE A 31 -2.49 -4.86 -20.83
CA ILE A 31 -2.91 -5.61 -19.63
C ILE A 31 -3.56 -4.72 -18.56
N GLY A 32 -3.84 -3.44 -18.88
CA GLY A 32 -4.47 -2.52 -17.92
C GLY A 32 -5.81 -3.02 -17.36
N HIS A 33 -6.52 -3.87 -18.10
CA HIS A 33 -7.76 -4.53 -17.65
C HIS A 33 -7.54 -5.58 -16.55
N CYS A 34 -6.31 -6.09 -16.39
CA CYS A 34 -5.95 -7.02 -15.32
C CYS A 34 -5.61 -6.30 -14.01
N LEU A 35 -5.29 -4.99 -14.04
CA LEU A 35 -4.85 -4.25 -12.86
C LEU A 35 -6.05 -3.77 -12.02
N SER A 36 -5.92 -3.84 -10.69
CA SER A 36 -7.01 -3.51 -9.76
C SER A 36 -6.62 -2.39 -8.81
N GLN A 37 -7.52 -1.43 -8.58
CA GLN A 37 -7.32 -0.37 -7.59
C GLN A 37 -7.76 -0.75 -6.18
N GLY A 38 -8.33 -1.96 -6.00
CA GLY A 38 -8.80 -2.46 -4.71
C GLY A 38 -10.10 -1.86 -4.22
N ASN A 39 -10.43 -2.21 -2.97
CA ASN A 39 -11.71 -1.87 -2.36
C ASN A 39 -11.76 -0.44 -1.77
N SER A 40 -12.97 -0.03 -1.39
CA SER A 40 -13.27 1.35 -1.01
C SER A 40 -12.61 1.79 0.31
N HIS A 41 -11.96 2.96 0.29
CA HIS A 41 -11.27 3.56 1.44
C HIS A 41 -12.15 3.81 2.69
N LYS A 42 -13.48 3.79 2.53
CA LYS A 42 -14.42 4.10 3.61
C LYS A 42 -14.46 2.99 4.66
N GLU A 43 -14.53 1.73 4.24
CA GLU A 43 -14.62 0.57 5.14
C GLU A 43 -13.33 0.40 5.97
N LEU A 44 -12.17 0.66 5.35
CA LEU A 44 -10.88 0.66 6.04
C LEU A 44 -10.80 1.75 7.11
N LYS A 45 -11.25 2.97 6.81
CA LYS A 45 -11.29 4.05 7.79
C LYS A 45 -12.20 3.71 8.98
N GLU A 46 -13.37 3.14 8.72
CA GLU A 46 -14.28 2.68 9.78
C GLU A 46 -13.62 1.58 10.64
N PHE A 47 -12.90 0.64 10.04
CA PHE A 47 -12.15 -0.38 10.77
C PHE A 47 -11.09 0.20 11.72
N TYR A 48 -10.25 1.13 11.24
CA TYR A 48 -9.20 1.73 12.05
C TYR A 48 -9.74 2.60 13.20
N THR A 49 -10.88 3.26 12.98
CA THR A 49 -11.51 4.13 13.98
C THR A 49 -12.43 3.40 14.97
N SER A 50 -12.75 2.13 14.70
CA SER A 50 -13.67 1.33 15.50
C SER A 50 -13.10 0.89 16.86
N LYS A 51 -13.99 0.67 17.84
CA LYS A 51 -13.68 0.09 19.16
C LYS A 51 -14.05 -1.41 19.21
N LEU A 52 -13.62 -2.17 18.22
CA LEU A 52 -13.90 -3.61 18.13
C LEU A 52 -13.16 -4.39 19.22
N SER A 53 -13.74 -5.52 19.65
CA SER A 53 -13.00 -6.48 20.47
C SER A 53 -11.84 -7.11 19.66
N PRO A 54 -10.81 -7.68 20.32
CA PRO A 54 -9.71 -8.34 19.62
C PRO A 54 -10.15 -9.43 18.64
N GLU A 55 -11.19 -10.19 18.98
CA GLU A 55 -11.74 -11.26 18.15
C GLU A 55 -12.44 -10.73 16.89
N GLU A 56 -13.33 -9.73 17.05
CA GLU A 56 -14.01 -9.10 15.93
C GLU A 56 -13.03 -8.39 14.99
N ARG A 57 -12.01 -7.74 15.57
CA ARG A 57 -10.92 -7.10 14.83
C ARG A 57 -10.17 -8.11 13.97
N THR A 58 -9.78 -9.26 14.54
CA THR A 58 -9.09 -10.29 13.78
C THR A 58 -9.93 -10.78 12.63
N LYS A 59 -11.22 -11.06 12.87
CA LYS A 59 -12.14 -11.52 11.83
C LYS A 59 -12.32 -10.50 10.70
N ILE A 60 -12.43 -9.21 11.01
CA ILE A 60 -12.58 -8.16 9.99
C ILE A 60 -11.26 -7.96 9.22
N ALA A 61 -10.12 -7.92 9.91
CA ALA A 61 -8.80 -7.81 9.28
C ALA A 61 -8.52 -8.99 8.34
N GLU A 62 -8.85 -10.22 8.76
CA GLU A 62 -8.75 -11.42 7.92
C GLU A 62 -9.61 -11.32 6.66
N ASN A 63 -10.85 -10.84 6.79
CA ASN A 63 -11.76 -10.68 5.67
C ASN A 63 -11.27 -9.63 4.67
N PHE A 64 -10.82 -8.46 5.15
CA PHE A 64 -10.21 -7.46 4.27
C PHE A 64 -8.94 -7.97 3.62
N ALA A 65 -8.06 -8.62 4.40
CA ALA A 65 -6.81 -9.15 3.88
C ALA A 65 -7.06 -10.20 2.80
N LEU A 66 -8.09 -11.03 2.97
CA LEU A 66 -8.51 -12.00 1.97
C LEU A 66 -9.05 -11.33 0.71
N GLN A 67 -9.82 -10.24 0.82
CA GLN A 67 -10.33 -9.50 -0.33
C GLN A 67 -9.20 -8.85 -1.13
N GLU A 68 -8.28 -8.15 -0.47
CA GLU A 68 -7.11 -7.53 -1.12
C GLU A 68 -6.20 -8.59 -1.75
N ALA A 69 -5.95 -9.70 -1.03
CA ALA A 69 -5.17 -10.81 -1.55
C ALA A 69 -5.81 -11.44 -2.79
N LYS A 70 -7.13 -11.66 -2.78
CA LYS A 70 -7.86 -12.21 -3.94
C LYS A 70 -7.76 -11.26 -5.12
N SER A 71 -7.94 -9.95 -4.90
CA SER A 71 -7.83 -8.96 -5.96
C SER A 71 -6.43 -8.96 -6.58
N ALA A 72 -5.38 -8.92 -5.76
CA ALA A 72 -4.00 -8.96 -6.26
C ALA A 72 -3.69 -10.28 -6.98
N TYR A 73 -4.12 -11.41 -6.42
CA TYR A 73 -3.91 -12.73 -7.01
C TYR A 73 -4.61 -12.85 -8.37
N GLN A 74 -5.85 -12.38 -8.50
CA GLN A 74 -6.60 -12.36 -9.76
C GLN A 74 -5.92 -11.49 -10.81
N SER A 75 -5.38 -10.33 -10.41
CA SER A 75 -4.60 -9.47 -11.30
C SER A 75 -3.35 -10.18 -11.82
N LEU A 76 -2.58 -10.81 -10.94
CA LEU A 76 -1.37 -11.56 -11.31
C LEU A 76 -1.69 -12.76 -12.21
N GLU A 77 -2.77 -13.49 -11.91
CA GLU A 77 -3.24 -14.61 -12.72
C GLU A 77 -3.68 -14.14 -14.12
N CYS A 78 -4.45 -13.05 -14.21
CA CYS A 78 -4.86 -12.43 -15.48
C CYS A 78 -3.65 -12.03 -16.34
N ILE A 79 -2.66 -11.35 -15.74
CA ILE A 79 -1.42 -10.96 -16.43
C ILE A 79 -0.69 -12.19 -16.95
N ARG A 80 -0.55 -13.23 -16.13
CA ARG A 80 0.10 -14.49 -16.53
C ARG A 80 -0.63 -15.18 -17.69
N MET A 81 -1.96 -15.16 -17.69
CA MET A 81 -2.79 -15.76 -18.74
C MET A 81 -2.87 -14.91 -20.02
N SER A 82 -2.43 -13.65 -19.98
CA SER A 82 -2.46 -12.75 -21.14
C SER A 82 -1.46 -13.11 -22.24
N GLY A 83 -0.52 -14.03 -21.97
CA GLY A 83 0.39 -14.57 -22.98
C GLY A 83 1.45 -13.55 -23.45
N LEU A 84 1.96 -12.73 -22.53
CA LEU A 84 2.99 -11.73 -22.83
C LEU A 84 4.23 -12.37 -23.47
N THR A 85 4.77 -11.67 -24.47
CA THR A 85 6.09 -11.99 -25.04
C THR A 85 7.20 -11.74 -24.01
N LYS A 86 8.40 -12.24 -24.27
CA LYS A 86 9.55 -12.01 -23.38
C LYS A 86 9.90 -10.52 -23.27
N GLU A 87 9.77 -9.80 -24.38
CA GLU A 87 10.00 -8.36 -24.46
C GLU A 87 8.97 -7.58 -23.64
N GLU A 88 7.69 -7.94 -23.75
CA GLU A 88 6.63 -7.34 -22.94
C GLU A 88 6.79 -7.68 -21.45
N GLN A 89 7.24 -8.90 -21.13
CA GLN A 89 7.55 -9.29 -19.76
C GLN A 89 8.68 -8.43 -19.15
N VAL A 90 9.71 -8.10 -19.93
CA VAL A 90 10.78 -7.20 -19.48
C VAL A 90 10.24 -5.79 -19.23
N ILE A 91 9.38 -5.28 -20.12
CA ILE A 91 8.72 -3.97 -19.94
C ILE A 91 7.85 -3.96 -18.68
N LEU A 92 7.05 -5.01 -18.46
CA LEU A 92 6.18 -5.15 -17.31
C LEU A 92 6.96 -5.10 -15.98
N LEU A 93 8.07 -5.83 -15.91
CA LEU A 93 8.92 -5.86 -14.71
C LEU A 93 9.61 -4.52 -14.47
N ALA A 94 9.99 -3.82 -15.53
CA ALA A 94 10.54 -2.46 -15.43
C ALA A 94 9.47 -1.46 -14.96
N ASP A 95 8.26 -1.51 -15.51
CA ASP A 95 7.12 -0.67 -15.11
C ASP A 95 6.76 -0.90 -13.62
N HIS A 96 6.72 -2.16 -13.17
CA HIS A 96 6.48 -2.51 -11.76
C HIS A 96 7.60 -2.00 -10.85
N SER A 97 8.86 -2.18 -11.24
CA SER A 97 10.02 -1.72 -10.46
C SER A 97 10.05 -0.20 -10.35
N HIS A 98 9.78 0.51 -11.43
CA HIS A 98 9.70 1.97 -11.44
C HIS A 98 8.54 2.49 -10.56
N HIS A 99 7.41 1.79 -10.59
CA HIS A 99 6.29 2.11 -9.70
C HIS A 99 6.67 1.93 -8.22
N ARG A 100 7.37 0.85 -7.88
CA ARG A 100 7.90 0.63 -6.53
C ARG A 100 8.83 1.77 -6.10
N GLU A 101 9.80 2.14 -6.92
CA GLU A 101 10.73 3.25 -6.64
C GLU A 101 9.97 4.56 -6.36
N THR A 102 8.93 4.83 -7.16
CA THR A 102 8.07 5.99 -6.97
C THR A 102 7.36 5.94 -5.61
N LYS A 103 6.79 4.79 -5.23
CA LYS A 103 6.15 4.62 -3.92
C LYS A 103 7.15 4.74 -2.76
N GLU A 104 8.36 4.21 -2.90
CA GLU A 104 9.42 4.33 -1.88
C GLU A 104 9.85 5.79 -1.69
N LEU A 105 9.99 6.55 -2.79
CA LEU A 105 10.30 7.98 -2.73
C LEU A 105 9.17 8.77 -2.05
N MET A 106 7.91 8.50 -2.42
CA MET A 106 6.75 9.12 -1.79
C MET A 106 6.65 8.78 -0.30
N PHE A 107 6.89 7.53 0.05
CA PHE A 107 6.91 7.09 1.45
C PHE A 107 8.03 7.79 2.22
N SER A 108 9.20 8.01 1.60
CA SER A 108 10.30 8.75 2.23
C SER A 108 9.92 10.21 2.52
N TYR A 109 9.19 10.87 1.61
CA TYR A 109 8.66 12.22 1.88
C TYR A 109 7.62 12.22 3.00
N TYR A 110 6.73 11.23 3.04
CA TYR A 110 5.76 11.06 4.12
C TYR A 110 6.43 10.80 5.48
N GLU A 111 7.42 9.93 5.51
CA GLU A 111 8.25 9.62 6.67
C GLU A 111 8.95 10.89 7.18
N ASN A 112 9.60 11.65 6.30
CA ASN A 112 10.25 12.92 6.65
C ASN A 112 9.26 13.96 7.17
N PHE A 113 8.04 14.01 6.61
CA PHE A 113 7.01 14.91 7.08
C PHE A 113 6.56 14.55 8.51
N LEU A 114 6.28 13.28 8.78
CA LEU A 114 5.85 12.82 10.11
C LEU A 114 6.97 12.92 11.16
N LEU A 115 8.22 12.73 10.74
CA LEU A 115 9.41 12.84 11.60
C LEU A 115 10.01 14.25 11.64
N SER A 116 9.37 15.24 11.02
CA SER A 116 9.82 16.63 11.07
C SER A 116 9.79 17.19 12.48
N ASP A 117 10.71 18.09 12.80
CA ASP A 117 10.81 18.73 14.12
C ASP A 117 9.48 19.35 14.58
N GLU A 118 8.71 19.92 13.65
CA GLU A 118 7.39 20.49 13.94
C GLU A 118 6.38 19.44 14.47
N LYS A 119 6.45 18.23 13.93
CA LYS A 119 5.56 17.12 14.32
C LYS A 119 6.10 16.36 15.52
N THR A 120 7.41 16.16 15.61
CA THR A 120 8.06 15.37 16.67
C THR A 120 8.23 16.13 17.97
N ILE A 121 8.33 17.47 17.97
CA ILE A 121 8.42 18.27 19.21
C ILE A 121 7.21 18.11 20.14
N ARG A 122 6.07 17.69 19.57
CA ARG A 122 4.82 17.43 20.32
C ARG A 122 4.74 16.00 20.86
N LEU A 123 5.67 15.12 20.46
CA LEU A 123 5.70 13.72 20.86
C LEU A 123 6.55 13.56 22.12
N SER A 124 6.07 12.74 23.05
CA SER A 124 6.93 12.14 24.06
C SER A 124 7.92 11.18 23.40
N ALA A 125 9.02 10.87 24.10
CA ALA A 125 10.01 9.90 23.63
C ALA A 125 9.40 8.51 23.32
N PHE A 126 8.34 8.13 24.04
CA PHE A 126 7.61 6.89 23.78
C PHE A 126 6.80 6.96 22.47
N GLU A 127 6.08 8.06 22.24
CA GLU A 127 5.29 8.25 21.02
C GLU A 127 6.18 8.39 19.77
N GLU A 128 7.32 9.08 19.89
CA GLU A 128 8.29 9.18 18.80
C GLU A 128 8.87 7.80 18.44
N LYS A 129 9.22 6.99 19.45
CA LYS A 129 9.68 5.61 19.24
C LYS A 129 8.62 4.76 18.56
N ASN A 130 7.36 4.86 18.97
CA ASN A 130 6.26 4.11 18.35
C ASN A 130 6.03 4.53 16.90
N LEU A 131 6.12 5.83 16.60
CA LEU A 131 6.04 6.36 15.24
C LEU A 131 7.16 5.79 14.34
N ARG A 132 8.41 5.81 14.82
CA ARG A 132 9.55 5.25 14.09
C ARG A 132 9.37 3.75 13.81
N ASN A 133 8.98 2.98 14.84
CA ASN A 133 8.70 1.55 14.69
C ASN A 133 7.58 1.27 13.68
N PHE A 134 6.52 2.09 13.69
CA PHE A 134 5.43 2.00 12.73
C PHE A 134 5.91 2.27 11.29
N LEU A 135 6.70 3.31 11.08
CA LEU A 135 7.22 3.64 9.74
C LEU A 135 8.16 2.56 9.22
N GLU A 136 9.06 2.06 10.06
CA GLU A 136 10.01 0.99 9.71
C GLU A 136 9.30 -0.32 9.35
N ALA A 137 8.38 -0.79 10.20
CA ALA A 137 7.64 -2.02 9.91
C ALA A 137 6.70 -1.87 8.70
N LYS A 138 6.16 -0.66 8.45
CA LYS A 138 5.31 -0.42 7.26
C LYS A 138 6.15 -0.50 6.00
N LYS A 139 7.35 0.09 6.01
CA LYS A 139 8.32 0.01 4.91
C LYS A 139 8.73 -1.43 4.63
N GLU A 140 9.02 -2.21 5.67
CA GLU A 140 9.39 -3.61 5.54
C GLU A 140 8.24 -4.46 4.93
N LEU A 141 7.01 -4.31 5.44
CA LEU A 141 5.86 -5.06 4.94
C LEU A 141 5.52 -4.71 3.49
N LEU A 142 5.62 -3.44 3.10
CA LEU A 142 5.45 -3.02 1.70
C LEU A 142 6.55 -3.59 0.80
N ALA A 143 7.81 -3.63 1.27
CA ALA A 143 8.90 -4.25 0.53
C ALA A 143 8.67 -5.76 0.31
N ARG A 144 8.19 -6.47 1.34
CA ARG A 144 7.81 -7.90 1.23
C ARG A 144 6.67 -8.11 0.24
N LEU A 145 5.64 -7.26 0.26
CA LEU A 145 4.53 -7.31 -0.70
C LEU A 145 5.05 -7.12 -2.13
N HIS A 146 5.86 -6.10 -2.37
CA HIS A 146 6.44 -5.84 -3.68
C HIS A 146 7.36 -6.95 -4.17
N GLN A 147 8.14 -7.57 -3.28
CA GLN A 147 8.94 -8.73 -3.63
C GLN A 147 8.06 -9.92 -4.06
N ALA A 148 6.95 -10.17 -3.35
CA ALA A 148 6.01 -11.23 -3.69
C ALA A 148 5.31 -10.98 -5.04
N GLU A 149 4.92 -9.74 -5.31
CA GLU A 149 4.39 -9.31 -6.61
C GLU A 149 5.42 -9.52 -7.73
N PHE A 150 6.65 -9.04 -7.54
CA PHE A 150 7.72 -9.16 -8.53
C PHE A 150 8.03 -10.63 -8.86
N GLN A 151 8.13 -11.50 -7.85
CA GLN A 151 8.31 -12.94 -8.04
C GLN A 151 7.13 -13.57 -8.80
N SER A 152 5.91 -13.13 -8.50
CA SER A 152 4.70 -13.61 -9.18
C SER A 152 4.59 -13.16 -10.63
N LEU A 153 5.10 -11.98 -10.94
CA LEU A 153 5.19 -11.46 -12.30
C LEU A 153 6.30 -12.16 -13.09
N SER A 154 7.48 -12.39 -12.49
CA SER A 154 8.68 -12.85 -13.20
C SER A 154 8.82 -14.37 -13.33
N GLU A 155 8.42 -15.14 -12.32
CA GLU A 155 8.69 -16.58 -12.24
C GLU A 155 7.40 -17.39 -12.16
N LYS A 156 6.81 -17.43 -10.95
CA LYS A 156 5.67 -18.27 -10.61
C LYS A 156 4.71 -17.50 -9.73
N LEU A 157 3.43 -17.65 -9.99
CA LEU A 157 2.38 -17.10 -9.14
C LEU A 157 2.51 -17.70 -7.73
N LEU A 158 2.77 -16.83 -6.75
CA LEU A 158 2.87 -17.25 -5.36
C LEU A 158 1.48 -17.59 -4.79
N PRO A 159 1.41 -18.46 -3.74
CA PRO A 159 0.14 -18.80 -3.11
C PRO A 159 -0.61 -17.57 -2.58
N LEU A 160 -1.94 -17.58 -2.68
CA LEU A 160 -2.82 -16.53 -2.15
C LEU A 160 -2.50 -16.14 -0.69
N SER A 161 -2.18 -17.13 0.14
CA SER A 161 -1.84 -16.94 1.55
C SER A 161 -0.63 -16.03 1.76
N THR A 162 0.31 -15.96 0.80
CA THR A 162 1.46 -15.05 0.84
C THR A 162 0.99 -13.59 0.89
N PHE A 163 0.06 -13.24 0.01
CA PHE A 163 -0.52 -11.90 -0.06
C PHE A 163 -1.42 -11.64 1.13
N GLN A 164 -2.29 -12.59 1.48
CA GLN A 164 -3.22 -12.46 2.61
C GLN A 164 -2.48 -12.19 3.92
N ASN A 165 -1.42 -12.95 4.22
CA ASN A 165 -0.63 -12.75 5.43
C ASN A 165 0.02 -11.38 5.49
N THR A 166 0.50 -10.88 4.34
CA THR A 166 1.15 -9.56 4.25
C THR A 166 0.13 -8.42 4.42
N TYR A 167 -1.04 -8.52 3.77
CA TYR A 167 -2.13 -7.54 3.97
C TYR A 167 -2.65 -7.54 5.41
N MET A 168 -2.81 -8.73 6.01
CA MET A 168 -3.23 -8.86 7.40
C MET A 168 -2.24 -8.19 8.36
N ALA A 169 -0.94 -8.40 8.14
CA ALA A 169 0.11 -7.73 8.90
C ALA A 169 0.06 -6.20 8.74
N LEU A 170 -0.12 -5.70 7.51
CA LEU A 170 -0.27 -4.26 7.25
C LEU A 170 -1.48 -3.67 8.00
N PHE A 171 -2.62 -4.36 8.00
CA PHE A 171 -3.83 -3.91 8.68
C PHE A 171 -3.69 -3.90 10.20
N PHE A 172 -3.14 -4.95 10.80
CA PHE A 172 -2.92 -4.96 12.24
C PHE A 172 -1.90 -3.90 12.67
N GLN A 173 -0.80 -3.78 11.95
CA GLN A 173 0.24 -2.80 12.25
C GLN A 173 -0.31 -1.36 12.19
N HIS A 174 -1.10 -1.04 11.16
CA HIS A 174 -1.73 0.28 11.04
C HIS A 174 -2.77 0.52 12.13
N TRP A 175 -3.58 -0.48 12.45
CA TRP A 175 -4.57 -0.39 13.53
C TRP A 175 -3.91 -0.16 14.89
N GLU A 176 -2.87 -0.93 15.23
CA GLU A 176 -2.15 -0.82 16.50
C GLU A 176 -1.51 0.57 16.67
N PHE A 177 -0.91 1.08 15.60
CA PHE A 177 -0.42 2.46 15.59
C PHE A 177 -1.57 3.45 15.77
N TYR A 178 -2.67 3.30 15.02
CA TYR A 178 -3.82 4.20 15.13
C TYR A 178 -4.37 4.29 16.56
N GLN A 179 -4.47 3.17 17.29
CA GLN A 179 -4.98 3.19 18.67
C GLN A 179 -4.08 3.93 19.66
N THR A 180 -2.77 3.93 19.41
CA THR A 180 -1.76 4.50 20.32
C THR A 180 -1.27 5.87 19.89
N ALA A 181 -1.54 6.27 18.64
CA ALA A 181 -1.12 7.54 18.08
C ALA A 181 -1.86 8.72 18.74
N PRO A 182 -1.16 9.85 18.97
CA PRO A 182 -1.79 11.12 19.27
C PRO A 182 -2.78 11.57 18.19
N ASP A 183 -3.84 12.27 18.59
CA ASP A 183 -4.92 12.66 17.67
C ASP A 183 -4.43 13.51 16.49
N PHE A 184 -3.43 14.38 16.71
CA PHE A 184 -2.85 15.19 15.65
C PHE A 184 -2.06 14.39 14.60
N LEU A 185 -1.66 13.15 14.90
CA LEU A 185 -1.06 12.24 13.92
C LEU A 185 -2.14 11.42 13.20
N LYS A 186 -3.26 11.12 13.86
CA LYS A 186 -4.38 10.37 13.26
C LYS A 186 -5.00 11.07 12.06
N GLU A 187 -5.06 12.40 12.09
CA GLU A 187 -5.56 13.20 10.97
C GLU A 187 -4.76 12.96 9.68
N GLY A 188 -3.45 12.71 9.78
CA GLY A 188 -2.57 12.42 8.63
C GLY A 188 -2.34 10.93 8.32
N LEU A 189 -3.09 10.01 8.96
CA LEU A 189 -2.96 8.56 8.72
C LEU A 189 -3.92 8.04 7.63
N PHE A 190 -4.98 8.80 7.32
CA PHE A 190 -5.99 8.43 6.33
C PHE A 190 -5.91 9.22 5.02
N ASP A 191 -5.09 10.26 4.99
CA ASP A 191 -4.77 11.06 3.80
C ASP A 191 -3.57 10.45 3.07
#